data_AF-R4UI71-F1
#
_entry.id   AF-R4UI71-F1
#
_cell.length_a   1.000
_cell.length_b   1.000
_cell.length_c   1.000
_cell.angle_alpha   90.00
_cell.angle_beta   90.00
_cell.angle_gamma   90.00
#
_symmetry.space_group_name_H-M   'P 1'
#
loop_
_entity.id
_entity.type
_entity.pdbx_description
1 polymer ?
#
loop_
_entity_poly.entity_id
_entity_poly.type
_entity_poly.pdbx_seq_one_letter_code
_entity_poly.pdbx_strand_id
1 'polypeptide(L)'
;MKKLLTILSVLTITTTGASSVVACSGKGHVTDNKKEVSQKIKEVLQEYTKDKPFKLSREEGNNKNRLIKDLKMILNLGSNSNIEVLDQDYHESNLKKINDQNEKVKVEPGVAMIVIKINNKEVYKDKIFWTTLQNGIVQESLEQFKTMQGELGGMVVKQTGKVTKKISDINANDIVNSFKARFNKTLNFKVNKINLLPSLRAPKNRTLDDKVINYGTINLECWVTTEKSKTTIYDGTINWVSESITDIVNANSILNKKGTSSNITNIDLPLPFPIPGLGIKTFGKLVTEVLPGLKQLLAKDDEVDKVYKSIGTNEFDKNWTEFLDFIINTSNTLLSKDKSVQDVFNKNISDLLPVPAGPAEIVIDGTVRDLLTNIAPSLISLLHWLLSNEFESHNVILELMQYLLSSVDKNVKKGIGDNWGEDSLFYKSTKTNLDALIYELLVGYKKDLNLSIKVGEEYLTDPKLLFSNEKDALKPTLLIIRFLNALSNLDGGLNLNKIDLNVGDNSLNAIVGLAIEKLLEPKIKELGNVILPAINSNIFDKVTTKLLQGNAKIMLKNKDDLWEELKDMFRGGTPDLSQFMAAKDFKVHLSNLQFELTSTIDENISVTTSDNLSFDFVFSDL
;
A
#
# COMPACT_ATOMS: atom_id res chain seq x y z
N MET A 1 16.40 -23.26 -15.81
CA MET A 1 15.61 -22.91 -17.02
C MET A 1 15.21 -24.11 -17.91
N LYS A 2 16.07 -25.12 -18.17
CA LYS A 2 15.65 -26.37 -18.86
C LYS A 2 14.60 -27.23 -18.10
N LYS A 3 14.26 -26.90 -16.86
CA LYS A 3 13.28 -27.60 -16.00
C LYS A 3 11.93 -26.88 -15.82
N LEU A 4 11.65 -25.79 -16.53
CA LEU A 4 10.35 -25.10 -16.41
C LEU A 4 9.67 -24.80 -17.76
N LEU A 5 10.38 -24.74 -18.90
CA LEU A 5 9.75 -24.37 -20.18
C LEU A 5 9.37 -25.53 -21.11
N THR A 6 9.94 -26.74 -20.97
CA THR A 6 9.69 -27.85 -21.94
C THR A 6 8.50 -28.74 -21.58
N ILE A 7 7.99 -28.68 -20.35
CA ILE A 7 6.75 -29.38 -19.96
C ILE A 7 5.53 -28.45 -20.10
N LEU A 8 5.76 -27.13 -20.03
CA LEU A 8 4.78 -26.09 -20.35
C LEU A 8 4.49 -25.94 -21.86
N SER A 9 5.10 -26.76 -22.73
CA SER A 9 4.91 -26.70 -24.18
C SER A 9 4.24 -27.93 -24.82
N VAL A 10 3.78 -28.95 -24.06
CA VAL A 10 3.16 -30.16 -24.65
C VAL A 10 1.80 -30.55 -24.08
N LEU A 11 1.29 -29.92 -23.01
CA LEU A 11 0.02 -30.36 -22.40
C LEU A 11 -0.96 -29.24 -22.03
N THR A 12 -1.18 -28.34 -22.98
CA THR A 12 -2.46 -27.63 -23.12
C THR A 12 -2.76 -27.51 -24.60
N ILE A 13 -3.69 -28.34 -25.10
CA ILE A 13 -4.64 -28.06 -26.18
C ILE A 13 -5.57 -29.28 -26.36
N THR A 14 -6.84 -29.04 -26.01
CA THR A 14 -8.11 -29.55 -26.61
C THR A 14 -8.40 -31.05 -26.61
N THR A 15 -9.35 -31.54 -25.81
CA THR A 15 -10.81 -31.63 -26.09
C THR A 15 -11.22 -32.51 -27.27
N THR A 16 -12.29 -33.28 -27.02
CA THR A 16 -13.26 -33.91 -27.94
C THR A 16 -12.87 -35.17 -28.73
N GLY A 17 -13.81 -36.13 -28.71
CA GLY A 17 -14.10 -36.95 -29.89
C GLY A 17 -13.98 -38.46 -29.72
N ALA A 18 -15.10 -39.11 -29.43
CA ALA A 18 -15.28 -40.53 -29.67
C ALA A 18 -15.15 -40.86 -31.17
N SER A 19 -14.40 -41.91 -31.53
CA SER A 19 -14.86 -43.07 -32.30
C SER A 19 -13.67 -43.89 -32.83
N SER A 20 -13.88 -45.20 -32.79
CA SER A 20 -13.13 -46.31 -33.39
C SER A 20 -12.48 -46.04 -34.75
N VAL A 21 -11.27 -46.59 -34.99
CA VAL A 21 -11.00 -47.74 -35.88
C VAL A 21 -9.48 -47.99 -35.96
N VAL A 22 -9.14 -49.26 -35.74
CA VAL A 22 -7.98 -50.08 -36.14
C VAL A 22 -6.90 -49.43 -37.01
N ALA A 23 -5.65 -49.51 -36.55
CA ALA A 23 -4.51 -49.89 -37.38
C ALA A 23 -3.39 -50.51 -36.53
N CYS A 24 -3.20 -51.82 -36.71
CA CYS A 24 -2.01 -52.55 -36.29
C CYS A 24 -0.75 -51.94 -36.91
N SER A 25 0.24 -51.60 -36.10
CA SER A 25 1.68 -51.82 -36.37
C SER A 25 2.42 -51.34 -35.11
N GLY A 26 3.50 -51.92 -34.63
CA GLY A 26 4.30 -53.04 -35.05
C GLY A 26 5.39 -53.13 -33.97
N LYS A 27 5.60 -54.33 -33.44
CA LYS A 27 6.78 -54.77 -32.67
C LYS A 27 7.71 -53.65 -32.13
N GLY A 28 7.42 -53.18 -30.93
CA GLY A 28 8.40 -52.59 -30.03
C GLY A 28 8.70 -53.57 -28.91
N HIS A 29 9.93 -54.09 -28.87
CA HIS A 29 10.42 -55.02 -27.86
C HIS A 29 10.09 -54.55 -26.45
N VAL A 30 9.20 -55.28 -25.76
CA VAL A 30 9.16 -55.30 -24.28
C VAL A 30 10.42 -56.04 -23.85
N THR A 31 11.50 -55.29 -23.60
CA THR A 31 12.61 -55.80 -22.80
C THR A 31 12.06 -56.22 -21.45
N ASP A 32 12.49 -57.39 -21.01
CA ASP A 32 11.97 -58.17 -19.90
C ASP A 32 12.28 -57.49 -18.54
N ASN A 33 11.65 -56.35 -18.27
CA ASN A 33 11.75 -55.60 -17.01
C ASN A 33 10.88 -56.20 -15.89
N LYS A 34 10.59 -57.52 -15.95
CA LYS A 34 9.72 -58.22 -15.01
C LYS A 34 10.18 -58.09 -13.55
N LYS A 35 11.50 -58.14 -13.30
CA LYS A 35 12.05 -57.95 -11.95
C LYS A 35 11.87 -56.51 -11.48
N GLU A 36 12.14 -55.53 -12.34
CA GLU A 36 12.04 -54.11 -11.99
C GLU A 36 10.59 -53.68 -11.72
N VAL A 37 9.63 -54.15 -12.52
CA VAL A 37 8.20 -53.89 -12.31
C VAL A 37 7.69 -54.58 -11.04
N SER A 38 8.05 -55.85 -10.81
CA SER A 38 7.65 -56.57 -9.58
C SER A 38 8.22 -55.90 -8.32
N GLN A 39 9.45 -55.39 -8.41
CA GLN A 39 10.12 -54.70 -7.32
C GLN A 39 9.47 -53.34 -7.02
N LYS A 40 9.15 -52.55 -8.06
CA LYS A 40 8.42 -51.28 -7.91
C LYS A 40 7.03 -51.47 -7.28
N ILE A 41 6.30 -52.53 -7.66
CA ILE A 41 5.00 -52.84 -7.05
C ILE A 41 5.17 -53.17 -5.55
N LYS A 42 6.18 -53.97 -5.19
CA LYS A 42 6.49 -54.29 -3.79
C LYS A 42 6.82 -53.03 -2.99
N GLU A 43 7.70 -52.18 -3.52
CA GLU A 43 8.11 -50.94 -2.87
C GLU A 43 6.93 -50.02 -2.60
N VAL A 44 6.06 -49.79 -3.60
CA VAL A 44 4.87 -48.95 -3.44
C VAL A 44 3.89 -49.52 -2.41
N LEU A 45 3.64 -50.84 -2.42
CA LEU A 45 2.62 -51.44 -1.56
C LEU A 45 3.08 -51.65 -0.11
N GLN A 46 4.38 -51.83 0.13
CA GLN A 46 4.95 -51.95 1.47
C GLN A 46 4.86 -50.65 2.27
N GLU A 47 4.66 -49.49 1.62
CA GLU A 47 4.44 -48.23 2.31
C GLU A 47 3.09 -48.15 3.04
N TYR A 48 2.13 -49.02 2.69
CA TYR A 48 0.78 -48.99 3.24
C TYR A 48 0.61 -49.91 4.43
N THR A 49 0.99 -49.41 5.61
CA THR A 49 0.90 -50.12 6.88
C THR A 49 -0.38 -49.78 7.65
N LYS A 50 -0.61 -50.43 8.79
CA LYS A 50 -1.73 -50.12 9.67
C LYS A 50 -1.75 -48.65 10.10
N ASP A 51 -0.58 -48.07 10.33
CA ASP A 51 -0.43 -46.68 10.79
C ASP A 51 -0.41 -45.69 9.61
N LYS A 52 -0.17 -46.17 8.38
CA LYS A 52 -0.19 -45.38 7.15
C LYS A 52 -1.04 -46.07 6.07
N PRO A 53 -2.36 -46.22 6.28
CA PRO A 53 -3.21 -46.97 5.38
C PRO A 53 -3.39 -46.25 4.04
N PHE A 54 -3.67 -47.03 3.01
CA PHE A 54 -4.02 -46.57 1.68
C PHE A 54 -5.39 -45.87 1.66
N LYS A 55 -5.47 -44.61 1.20
CA LYS A 55 -6.71 -43.81 1.20
C LYS A 55 -7.48 -43.95 -0.12
N LEU A 56 -8.71 -44.48 -0.05
CA LEU A 56 -9.64 -44.56 -1.18
C LEU A 56 -10.43 -43.26 -1.34
N SER A 57 -10.53 -42.78 -2.57
CA SER A 57 -11.03 -41.43 -2.87
C SER A 57 -12.57 -41.30 -2.97
N ARG A 58 -13.37 -42.32 -2.59
CA ARG A 58 -14.84 -42.32 -2.76
C ARG A 58 -15.57 -43.02 -1.60
N GLU A 59 -16.82 -42.60 -1.37
CA GLU A 59 -17.70 -43.11 -0.29
C GLU A 59 -18.08 -44.59 -0.46
N GLU A 60 -18.23 -45.06 -1.71
CA GLU A 60 -18.44 -46.49 -2.03
C GLU A 60 -17.19 -47.37 -1.82
N GLY A 61 -16.13 -46.80 -1.22
CA GLY A 61 -14.81 -47.41 -1.07
C GLY A 61 -14.79 -48.73 -0.28
N ASN A 62 -15.86 -49.07 0.43
CA ASN A 62 -15.98 -50.36 1.11
C ASN A 62 -16.23 -51.55 0.18
N ASN A 63 -16.41 -51.33 -1.11
CA ASN A 63 -16.55 -52.43 -2.07
C ASN A 63 -15.18 -53.00 -2.49
N LYS A 64 -15.00 -54.32 -2.35
CA LYS A 64 -13.83 -55.08 -2.81
C LYS A 64 -13.40 -54.73 -4.25
N ASN A 65 -14.38 -54.58 -5.16
CA ASN A 65 -14.12 -54.23 -6.56
C ASN A 65 -13.54 -52.82 -6.72
N ARG A 66 -13.88 -51.91 -5.80
CA ARG A 66 -13.37 -50.54 -5.80
C ARG A 66 -11.91 -50.49 -5.33
N LEU A 67 -11.57 -51.18 -4.25
CA LEU A 67 -10.19 -51.35 -3.80
C LEU A 67 -9.30 -51.90 -4.92
N ILE A 68 -9.77 -52.94 -5.62
CA ILE A 68 -9.07 -53.53 -6.77
C ILE A 68 -8.87 -52.49 -7.89
N LYS A 69 -9.90 -51.71 -8.22
CA LYS A 69 -9.83 -50.70 -9.29
C LYS A 69 -8.81 -49.61 -8.98
N ASP A 70 -8.81 -49.09 -7.75
CA ASP A 70 -7.93 -47.99 -7.36
C ASP A 70 -6.47 -48.47 -7.22
N LEU A 71 -6.26 -49.70 -6.73
CA LEU A 71 -4.93 -50.33 -6.75
C LEU A 71 -4.41 -50.57 -8.17
N LYS A 72 -5.25 -51.05 -9.10
CA LYS A 72 -4.87 -51.21 -10.52
C LYS A 72 -4.46 -49.88 -11.16
N MET A 73 -5.17 -48.80 -10.82
CA MET A 73 -4.88 -47.46 -11.32
C MET A 73 -3.54 -46.94 -10.78
N ILE A 74 -3.30 -47.02 -9.47
CA ILE A 74 -2.07 -46.50 -8.84
C ILE A 74 -0.83 -47.27 -9.30
N LEU A 75 -0.97 -48.58 -9.46
CA LEU A 75 0.11 -49.44 -9.91
C LEU A 75 0.29 -49.44 -11.44
N ASN A 76 -0.52 -48.66 -12.18
CA ASN A 76 -0.52 -48.60 -13.66
C ASN A 76 -0.53 -49.99 -14.33
N LEU A 77 -1.39 -50.87 -13.82
CA LEU A 77 -1.44 -52.28 -14.20
C LEU A 77 -2.27 -52.50 -15.47
N GLY A 78 -1.65 -53.09 -16.51
CA GLY A 78 -2.29 -53.40 -17.80
C GLY A 78 -3.18 -54.66 -17.79
N SER A 79 -3.80 -54.98 -18.94
CA SER A 79 -4.77 -56.08 -19.10
C SER A 79 -4.25 -57.47 -18.71
N ASN A 80 -2.93 -57.68 -18.74
CA ASN A 80 -2.30 -58.98 -18.46
C ASN A 80 -2.02 -59.20 -16.97
N SER A 81 -2.54 -58.33 -16.11
CA SER A 81 -2.35 -58.37 -14.67
C SER A 81 -3.69 -58.47 -13.94
N ASN A 82 -3.73 -59.32 -12.93
CA ASN A 82 -4.89 -59.52 -12.10
C ASN A 82 -4.56 -59.17 -10.63
N ILE A 83 -5.48 -58.48 -9.98
CA ILE A 83 -5.45 -58.28 -8.52
C ILE A 83 -6.64 -59.05 -7.97
N GLU A 84 -6.35 -59.98 -7.07
CA GLU A 84 -7.34 -60.74 -6.33
C GLU A 84 -7.28 -60.29 -4.87
N VAL A 85 -8.43 -59.91 -4.31
CA VAL A 85 -8.60 -59.72 -2.87
C VAL A 85 -9.18 -61.03 -2.33
N LEU A 86 -8.61 -61.60 -1.26
CA LEU A 86 -9.13 -62.82 -0.66
C LEU A 86 -10.30 -62.48 0.28
N ASP A 87 -11.49 -63.04 0.02
CA ASP A 87 -12.72 -62.69 0.75
C ASP A 87 -12.64 -62.95 2.25
N GLN A 88 -12.01 -64.07 2.64
CA GLN A 88 -11.84 -64.46 4.03
C GLN A 88 -10.99 -63.46 4.85
N ASP A 89 -10.19 -62.64 4.17
CA ASP A 89 -9.25 -61.69 4.78
C ASP A 89 -9.64 -60.23 4.52
N TYR A 90 -10.82 -59.99 3.93
CA TYR A 90 -11.34 -58.66 3.62
C TYR A 90 -12.18 -58.13 4.78
N HIS A 91 -11.69 -57.07 5.43
CA HIS A 91 -12.39 -56.35 6.47
C HIS A 91 -12.52 -54.88 6.08
N GLU A 92 -13.73 -54.35 6.21
CA GLU A 92 -14.01 -52.94 5.96
C GLU A 92 -13.44 -52.05 7.07
N SER A 93 -13.06 -50.82 6.70
CA SER A 93 -12.69 -49.81 7.69
C SER A 93 -13.89 -49.41 8.54
N ASN A 94 -13.70 -49.22 9.85
CA ASN A 94 -14.78 -48.84 10.75
C ASN A 94 -14.33 -47.85 11.84
N LEU A 95 -15.32 -47.20 12.45
CA LEU A 95 -15.15 -46.28 13.56
C LEU A 95 -15.41 -47.03 14.88
N LYS A 96 -14.48 -46.96 15.83
CA LYS A 96 -14.66 -47.49 17.19
C LYS A 96 -14.53 -46.39 18.22
N LYS A 97 -15.44 -46.31 19.19
CA LYS A 97 -15.32 -45.33 20.27
C LYS A 97 -14.11 -45.63 21.16
N ILE A 98 -13.37 -44.59 21.58
CA ILE A 98 -12.28 -44.66 22.56
C ILE A 98 -12.68 -43.83 23.79
N ASN A 99 -12.17 -44.19 24.96
CA ASN A 99 -12.39 -43.49 26.24
C ASN A 99 -11.40 -42.33 26.50
N ASP A 100 -10.54 -41.95 25.55
CA ASP A 100 -9.55 -40.89 25.75
C ASP A 100 -10.18 -39.50 25.55
N GLN A 101 -9.70 -38.48 26.28
CA GLN A 101 -10.29 -37.13 26.28
C GLN A 101 -10.07 -36.39 24.95
N ASN A 102 -8.99 -36.69 24.23
CA ASN A 102 -8.64 -35.98 22.98
C ASN A 102 -9.12 -36.69 21.71
N GLU A 103 -9.31 -38.01 21.73
CA GLU A 103 -9.86 -38.78 20.62
C GLU A 103 -11.00 -39.66 21.12
N LYS A 104 -12.24 -39.30 20.81
CA LYS A 104 -13.40 -40.12 21.20
C LYS A 104 -13.62 -41.31 20.28
N VAL A 105 -12.91 -41.39 19.15
CA VAL A 105 -13.07 -42.42 18.13
C VAL A 105 -11.73 -42.80 17.49
N LYS A 106 -11.52 -44.11 17.33
CA LYS A 106 -10.46 -44.73 16.55
C LYS A 106 -10.99 -45.04 15.17
N VAL A 107 -10.22 -44.70 14.14
CA VAL A 107 -10.41 -45.28 12.82
C VAL A 107 -9.61 -46.58 12.78
N GLU A 108 -10.30 -47.72 12.67
CA GLU A 108 -9.62 -48.95 12.31
C GLU A 108 -9.59 -49.05 10.78
N PRO A 109 -8.38 -49.11 10.17
CA PRO A 109 -8.29 -49.30 8.74
C PRO A 109 -8.88 -50.67 8.39
N GLY A 110 -9.51 -50.72 7.22
CA GLY A 110 -9.82 -51.98 6.58
C GLY A 110 -8.52 -52.71 6.27
N VAL A 111 -8.60 -54.03 6.22
CA VAL A 111 -7.47 -54.88 5.86
C VAL A 111 -7.91 -55.84 4.77
N ALA A 112 -7.01 -56.09 3.82
CA ALA A 112 -7.24 -57.04 2.75
C ALA A 112 -5.94 -57.78 2.44
N MET A 113 -6.00 -59.11 2.33
CA MET A 113 -4.91 -59.86 1.69
C MET A 113 -5.06 -59.70 0.17
N ILE A 114 -4.06 -59.09 -0.47
CA ILE A 114 -4.04 -58.90 -1.93
C ILE A 114 -3.02 -59.84 -2.57
N VAL A 115 -3.44 -60.48 -3.66
CA VAL A 115 -2.58 -61.28 -4.53
C VAL A 115 -2.53 -60.59 -5.90
N ILE A 116 -1.33 -60.21 -6.33
CA ILE A 116 -1.11 -59.62 -7.65
C ILE A 116 -0.41 -60.65 -8.52
N LYS A 117 -1.03 -60.97 -9.66
CA LYS A 117 -0.51 -61.90 -10.67
C LYS A 117 -0.25 -61.14 -11.96
N ILE A 118 0.92 -61.35 -12.57
CA ILE A 118 1.26 -60.85 -13.92
C ILE A 118 1.52 -62.07 -14.80
N ASN A 119 0.79 -62.21 -15.91
CA ASN A 119 0.85 -63.41 -16.78
C ASN A 119 0.66 -64.71 -15.99
N ASN A 120 -0.33 -64.76 -15.10
CA ASN A 120 -0.64 -65.90 -14.21
C ASN A 120 0.43 -66.27 -13.18
N LYS A 121 1.50 -65.50 -13.01
CA LYS A 121 2.51 -65.71 -11.97
C LYS A 121 2.33 -64.71 -10.82
N GLU A 122 2.29 -65.20 -9.58
CA GLU A 122 2.24 -64.37 -8.38
C GLU A 122 3.53 -63.55 -8.23
N VAL A 123 3.37 -62.23 -8.09
CA VAL A 123 4.50 -61.30 -7.92
C VAL A 123 4.44 -60.55 -6.58
N TYR A 124 3.24 -60.42 -6.00
CA TYR A 124 3.00 -59.84 -4.68
C TYR A 124 1.90 -60.60 -3.97
N LYS A 125 2.12 -60.89 -2.69
CA LYS A 125 1.11 -61.44 -1.78
C LYS A 125 1.41 -60.95 -0.38
N ASP A 126 0.63 -59.96 0.06
CA ASP A 126 0.69 -59.46 1.42
C ASP A 126 -0.60 -58.72 1.78
N LYS A 127 -0.72 -58.38 3.06
CA LYS A 127 -1.78 -57.52 3.57
C LYS A 127 -1.54 -56.09 3.12
N ILE A 128 -2.65 -55.43 2.79
CA ILE A 128 -2.71 -53.99 2.63
C ILE A 128 -3.78 -53.43 3.57
N PHE A 129 -3.48 -52.27 4.14
CA PHE A 129 -4.42 -51.52 4.99
C PHE A 129 -5.00 -50.36 4.21
N TRP A 130 -6.29 -50.08 4.38
CA TRP A 130 -6.95 -49.01 3.64
C TRP A 130 -8.06 -48.30 4.43
N THR A 131 -8.41 -47.09 4.03
CA THR A 131 -9.51 -46.29 4.59
C THR A 131 -10.32 -45.64 3.47
N THR A 132 -11.64 -45.50 3.63
CA THR A 132 -12.48 -44.72 2.69
C THR A 132 -12.35 -43.22 2.90
N LEU A 133 -12.88 -42.43 1.96
CA LEU A 133 -12.87 -40.97 2.04
C LEU A 133 -13.54 -40.47 3.35
N GLN A 134 -14.67 -41.03 3.77
CA GLN A 134 -15.37 -40.60 4.99
C GLN A 134 -14.53 -40.86 6.26
N ASN A 135 -13.92 -42.05 6.39
CA ASN A 135 -13.09 -42.41 7.54
C ASN A 135 -11.70 -41.73 7.49
N GLY A 136 -11.15 -41.54 6.30
CA GLY A 136 -9.90 -40.80 6.07
C GLY A 136 -10.04 -39.31 6.42
N ILE A 137 -11.18 -38.69 6.08
CA ILE A 137 -11.51 -37.32 6.51
C ILE A 137 -11.58 -37.24 8.04
N VAL A 138 -12.17 -38.24 8.72
CA VAL A 138 -12.22 -38.29 10.18
C VAL A 138 -10.81 -38.33 10.78
N GLN A 139 -9.93 -39.19 10.28
CA GLN A 139 -8.55 -39.29 10.77
C GLN A 139 -7.76 -37.98 10.57
N GLU A 140 -7.81 -37.40 9.37
CA GLU A 140 -7.16 -36.12 9.08
C GLU A 140 -7.70 -34.98 9.96
N SER A 141 -9.00 -34.99 10.24
CA SER A 141 -9.62 -33.97 11.10
C SER A 141 -9.21 -34.12 12.56
N LEU A 142 -9.11 -35.35 13.07
CA LEU A 142 -8.59 -35.61 14.43
C LEU A 142 -7.14 -35.12 14.58
N GLU A 143 -6.28 -35.40 13.60
CA GLU A 143 -4.91 -34.89 13.58
C GLU A 143 -4.88 -33.35 13.57
N GLN A 144 -5.73 -32.71 12.76
CA GLN A 144 -5.87 -31.26 12.77
C GLN A 144 -6.36 -30.72 14.12
N PHE A 145 -7.36 -31.35 14.76
CA PHE A 145 -7.82 -30.91 16.08
C PHE A 145 -6.73 -31.01 17.14
N LYS A 146 -5.92 -32.08 17.14
CA LYS A 146 -4.75 -32.20 18.05
C LYS A 146 -3.81 -31.01 17.90
N THR A 147 -3.52 -30.57 16.67
CA THR A 147 -2.69 -29.38 16.46
C THR A 147 -3.33 -28.09 16.96
N MET A 148 -4.68 -28.00 16.97
CA MET A 148 -5.43 -26.84 17.46
C MET A 148 -5.58 -26.80 19.00
N GLN A 149 -5.14 -27.83 19.72
CA GLN A 149 -5.19 -27.88 21.20
C GLN A 149 -3.97 -27.22 21.86
N GLY A 150 -2.84 -27.06 21.13
CA GLY A 150 -1.58 -26.55 21.66
C GLY A 150 -1.39 -25.03 21.55
N GLU A 151 -0.41 -24.48 22.28
CA GLU A 151 -0.21 -23.01 22.45
C GLU A 151 -0.01 -22.20 21.16
N LEU A 152 0.42 -22.84 20.06
CA LEU A 152 0.73 -22.19 18.79
C LEU A 152 -0.24 -22.54 17.65
N GLY A 153 -1.20 -23.43 17.89
CA GLY A 153 -2.10 -23.93 16.86
C GLY A 153 -3.55 -23.58 17.21
N GLY A 154 -4.22 -22.88 16.31
CA GLY A 154 -5.62 -22.51 16.45
C GLY A 154 -6.29 -22.29 15.10
N MET A 155 -7.61 -22.23 15.09
CA MET A 155 -8.38 -21.95 13.88
C MET A 155 -8.66 -20.45 13.72
N VAL A 156 -8.48 -19.92 12.51
CA VAL A 156 -8.98 -18.59 12.15
C VAL A 156 -10.48 -18.67 11.90
N VAL A 157 -11.26 -17.93 12.69
CA VAL A 157 -12.71 -17.78 12.51
C VAL A 157 -12.93 -16.56 11.61
N LYS A 158 -13.52 -16.82 10.44
CA LYS A 158 -13.90 -15.76 9.49
C LYS A 158 -15.17 -15.08 10.00
N GLN A 159 -15.13 -13.76 10.03
CA GLN A 159 -16.28 -12.94 10.35
C GLN A 159 -17.09 -12.75 9.05
N THR A 160 -18.34 -13.20 9.00
CA THR A 160 -19.14 -13.24 7.77
C THR A 160 -19.85 -11.90 7.50
N GLY A 161 -19.80 -11.41 6.25
CA GLY A 161 -20.54 -10.21 5.78
C GLY A 161 -19.65 -9.14 5.13
N LYS A 162 -20.27 -8.05 4.62
CA LYS A 162 -19.56 -6.82 4.21
C LYS A 162 -19.02 -6.03 5.40
N VAL A 163 -19.61 -6.21 6.57
CA VAL A 163 -19.18 -5.61 7.84
C VAL A 163 -18.75 -6.75 8.75
N THR A 164 -17.47 -6.75 9.08
CA THR A 164 -16.83 -7.70 9.96
C THR A 164 -17.27 -7.42 11.42
N LYS A 165 -17.52 -8.45 12.24
CA LYS A 165 -18.04 -8.31 13.63
C LYS A 165 -16.93 -8.09 14.67
N LYS A 166 -17.19 -7.38 15.78
CA LYS A 166 -16.25 -7.34 16.93
C LYS A 166 -16.04 -8.74 17.53
N ILE A 167 -14.91 -8.98 18.22
CA ILE A 167 -14.64 -10.29 18.83
C ILE A 167 -15.72 -10.66 19.86
N SER A 168 -16.21 -9.66 20.61
CA SER A 168 -17.31 -9.82 21.58
C SER A 168 -18.61 -10.35 20.96
N ASP A 169 -18.80 -10.13 19.66
CA ASP A 169 -20.05 -10.40 18.95
C ASP A 169 -19.99 -11.73 18.17
N ILE A 170 -18.82 -12.38 18.15
CA ILE A 170 -18.63 -13.70 17.55
C ILE A 170 -19.35 -14.73 18.41
N ASN A 171 -20.31 -15.41 17.79
CA ASN A 171 -21.11 -16.43 18.46
C ASN A 171 -20.79 -17.85 17.96
N ALA A 172 -21.40 -18.84 18.59
CA ALA A 172 -21.24 -20.25 18.25
C ALA A 172 -21.49 -20.56 16.77
N ASN A 173 -22.46 -19.89 16.13
CA ASN A 173 -22.78 -20.13 14.72
C ASN A 173 -21.69 -19.61 13.78
N ASP A 174 -21.09 -18.45 14.08
CA ASP A 174 -19.99 -17.89 13.29
C ASP A 174 -18.79 -18.85 13.27
N ILE A 175 -18.48 -19.42 14.45
CA ILE A 175 -17.42 -20.41 14.63
C ILE A 175 -17.78 -21.72 13.89
N VAL A 176 -18.99 -22.25 14.09
CA VAL A 176 -19.48 -23.46 13.39
C VAL A 176 -19.41 -23.29 11.87
N ASN A 177 -19.81 -22.13 11.35
CA ASN A 177 -19.75 -21.84 9.91
C ASN A 177 -18.31 -21.83 9.39
N SER A 178 -17.38 -21.29 10.18
CA SER A 178 -15.96 -21.35 9.84
C SER A 178 -15.46 -22.81 9.82
N PHE A 179 -15.81 -23.64 10.82
CA PHE A 179 -15.45 -25.07 10.83
C PHE A 179 -16.02 -25.81 9.61
N LYS A 180 -17.30 -25.57 9.28
CA LYS A 180 -17.93 -26.14 8.07
C LYS A 180 -17.23 -25.71 6.79
N ALA A 181 -16.80 -24.46 6.70
CA ALA A 181 -16.05 -23.97 5.54
C ALA A 181 -14.67 -24.63 5.41
N ARG A 182 -14.00 -24.91 6.54
CA ARG A 182 -12.67 -25.54 6.57
C ARG A 182 -12.70 -27.06 6.32
N PHE A 183 -13.65 -27.76 6.93
CA PHE A 183 -13.68 -29.23 7.00
C PHE A 183 -14.70 -29.91 6.07
N ASN A 184 -15.29 -29.15 5.13
CA ASN A 184 -16.31 -29.61 4.17
C ASN A 184 -17.65 -30.03 4.85
N LYS A 185 -18.69 -30.29 4.04
CA LYS A 185 -20.08 -30.58 4.49
C LYS A 185 -20.27 -31.94 5.19
N THR A 186 -19.29 -32.84 5.13
CA THR A 186 -19.41 -34.22 5.66
C THR A 186 -19.34 -34.26 7.19
N LEU A 187 -18.65 -33.31 7.81
CA LEU A 187 -18.55 -33.18 9.26
C LEU A 187 -19.60 -32.21 9.81
N ASN A 188 -20.19 -32.60 10.93
CA ASN A 188 -21.11 -31.75 11.66
C ASN A 188 -20.41 -31.19 12.91
N PHE A 189 -20.78 -29.97 13.27
CA PHE A 189 -20.14 -29.21 14.32
C PHE A 189 -21.16 -28.55 15.24
N LYS A 190 -20.85 -28.54 16.52
CA LYS A 190 -21.56 -27.77 17.54
C LYS A 190 -20.53 -27.18 18.48
N VAL A 191 -20.55 -25.86 18.59
CA VAL A 191 -19.82 -25.17 19.65
C VAL A 191 -20.71 -25.18 20.88
N ASN A 192 -20.30 -25.95 21.89
CA ASN A 192 -21.05 -26.10 23.14
C ASN A 192 -20.86 -24.86 24.03
N LYS A 193 -19.66 -24.28 24.02
CA LYS A 193 -19.32 -23.11 24.82
C LYS A 193 -18.13 -22.37 24.22
N ILE A 194 -18.16 -21.04 24.25
CA ILE A 194 -16.97 -20.20 24.09
C ILE A 194 -16.42 -19.95 25.49
N ASN A 195 -15.24 -20.50 25.77
CA ASN A 195 -14.64 -20.43 27.11
C ASN A 195 -13.82 -19.15 27.29
N LEU A 196 -13.08 -18.76 26.24
CA LEU A 196 -12.23 -17.58 26.22
C LEU A 196 -12.28 -16.92 24.85
N LEU A 197 -12.37 -15.59 24.83
CA LEU A 197 -12.23 -14.79 23.62
C LEU A 197 -10.75 -14.54 23.32
N PRO A 198 -10.33 -14.58 22.04
CA PRO A 198 -8.96 -14.27 21.68
C PRO A 198 -8.67 -12.80 21.99
N SER A 199 -7.41 -12.52 22.31
CA SER A 199 -6.94 -11.16 22.57
C SER A 199 -5.52 -11.00 22.05
N LEU A 200 -5.20 -9.80 21.62
CA LEU A 200 -3.83 -9.42 21.30
C LEU A 200 -3.28 -8.67 22.52
N ARG A 201 -2.45 -9.33 23.35
CA ARG A 201 -1.92 -8.73 24.58
C ARG A 201 -0.61 -7.99 24.30
N ALA A 202 -0.65 -6.95 23.47
CA ALA A 202 0.34 -5.89 23.55
C ALA A 202 -0.28 -4.76 24.38
N PRO A 203 0.34 -4.31 25.49
CA PRO A 203 0.00 -3.00 26.03
C PRO A 203 0.04 -1.99 24.88
N LYS A 204 -0.91 -1.04 24.82
CA LYS A 204 -0.78 0.12 23.94
C LYS A 204 0.65 0.65 24.13
N ASN A 205 1.44 0.74 23.06
CA ASN A 205 2.85 1.17 23.05
C ASN A 205 3.92 0.09 23.29
N ARG A 206 3.71 -1.18 22.92
CA ARG A 206 4.81 -2.18 22.84
C ARG A 206 4.85 -2.91 21.49
N THR A 207 6.08 -3.13 21.02
CA THR A 207 6.40 -3.93 19.84
C THR A 207 5.94 -5.38 20.00
N LEU A 208 5.39 -5.98 18.94
CA LEU A 208 4.99 -7.39 18.96
C LEU A 208 6.24 -8.29 19.11
N ASP A 209 6.24 -9.18 20.10
CA ASP A 209 7.09 -10.37 20.19
C ASP A 209 6.29 -11.60 19.71
N ASP A 210 6.97 -12.68 19.32
CA ASP A 210 6.39 -13.90 18.73
C ASP A 210 5.40 -14.62 19.68
N LYS A 211 5.27 -14.18 20.94
CA LYS A 211 4.41 -14.76 21.99
C LYS A 211 3.15 -13.95 22.34
N VAL A 212 2.79 -12.94 21.53
CA VAL A 212 1.79 -11.92 21.94
C VAL A 212 0.32 -12.28 21.64
N ILE A 213 0.07 -13.24 20.74
CA ILE A 213 -1.31 -13.66 20.41
C ILE A 213 -1.81 -14.63 21.48
N ASN A 214 -2.84 -14.21 22.22
CA ASN A 214 -3.58 -15.12 23.10
C ASN A 214 -4.78 -15.69 22.32
N TYR A 215 -4.66 -16.95 21.91
CA TYR A 215 -5.76 -17.66 21.27
C TYR A 215 -6.94 -17.82 22.26
N GLY A 216 -8.15 -17.59 21.75
CA GLY A 216 -9.37 -17.92 22.48
C GLY A 216 -9.59 -19.42 22.51
N THR A 217 -10.45 -19.91 23.39
CA THR A 217 -10.75 -21.33 23.53
C THR A 217 -12.24 -21.60 23.46
N ILE A 218 -12.60 -22.70 22.79
CA ILE A 218 -13.99 -23.18 22.66
C ILE A 218 -14.08 -24.65 23.00
N ASN A 219 -15.22 -25.10 23.49
CA ASN A 219 -15.57 -26.51 23.53
C ASN A 219 -16.33 -26.87 22.25
N LEU A 220 -15.69 -27.65 21.39
CA LEU A 220 -16.22 -28.09 20.11
C LEU A 220 -16.61 -29.56 20.19
N GLU A 221 -17.86 -29.88 19.84
CA GLU A 221 -18.28 -31.23 19.49
C GLU A 221 -18.34 -31.36 17.97
N CYS A 222 -17.68 -32.38 17.43
CA CYS A 222 -17.71 -32.77 16.03
C CYS A 222 -18.23 -34.20 15.89
N TRP A 223 -19.12 -34.44 14.93
CA TRP A 223 -19.69 -35.76 14.68
C TRP A 223 -19.94 -36.02 13.20
N VAL A 224 -20.05 -37.31 12.88
CA VAL A 224 -20.52 -37.81 11.60
C VAL A 224 -21.90 -38.42 11.80
N THR A 225 -22.80 -38.15 10.85
CA THR A 225 -24.10 -38.82 10.79
C THR A 225 -23.95 -40.02 9.86
N THR A 226 -24.15 -41.21 10.41
CA THR A 226 -24.29 -42.46 9.64
C THR A 226 -25.77 -42.81 9.52
N GLU A 227 -26.14 -43.71 8.62
CA GLU A 227 -27.55 -44.13 8.42
C GLU A 227 -28.27 -44.56 9.71
N LYS A 228 -27.54 -45.00 10.73
CA LYS A 228 -28.10 -45.58 11.96
C LYS A 228 -27.72 -44.84 13.24
N SER A 229 -26.82 -43.85 13.19
CA SER A 229 -26.36 -43.19 14.43
C SER A 229 -25.63 -41.86 14.20
N LYS A 230 -25.71 -41.00 15.22
CA LYS A 230 -24.76 -39.90 15.45
C LYS A 230 -23.54 -40.46 16.18
N THR A 231 -22.36 -40.40 15.55
CA THR A 231 -21.09 -40.78 16.20
C THR A 231 -20.24 -39.53 16.39
N THR A 232 -20.10 -39.09 17.65
CA THR A 232 -19.20 -37.99 18.04
C THR A 232 -17.75 -38.44 17.87
N ILE A 233 -17.02 -37.79 16.97
CA ILE A 233 -15.62 -38.12 16.65
C ILE A 233 -14.64 -37.29 17.48
N TYR A 234 -15.00 -36.06 17.82
CA TYR A 234 -14.21 -35.18 18.67
C TYR A 234 -15.14 -34.42 19.62
N ASP A 235 -14.76 -34.29 20.88
CA ASP A 235 -15.42 -33.38 21.81
C ASP A 235 -14.42 -32.97 22.88
N GLY A 236 -13.95 -31.73 22.75
CA GLY A 236 -12.86 -31.20 23.55
C GLY A 236 -12.66 -29.71 23.31
N THR A 237 -11.69 -29.15 24.03
CA THR A 237 -11.33 -27.74 23.91
C THR A 237 -10.37 -27.51 22.75
N ILE A 238 -10.59 -26.50 21.92
CA ILE A 238 -9.65 -26.09 20.86
C ILE A 238 -9.45 -24.58 20.86
N ASN A 239 -8.32 -24.17 20.31
CA ASN A 239 -7.92 -22.78 20.18
C ASN A 239 -8.49 -22.14 18.91
N TRP A 240 -8.83 -20.86 18.99
CA TRP A 240 -9.29 -20.07 17.86
C TRP A 240 -8.80 -18.62 17.95
N VAL A 241 -8.77 -17.95 16.80
CA VAL A 241 -8.44 -16.52 16.68
C VAL A 241 -9.37 -15.89 15.65
N SER A 242 -9.64 -14.58 15.77
CA SER A 242 -10.40 -13.86 14.75
C SER A 242 -9.52 -13.50 13.55
N GLU A 243 -10.17 -13.34 12.39
CA GLU A 243 -9.53 -12.79 11.19
C GLU A 243 -8.92 -11.40 11.46
N SER A 244 -9.61 -10.52 12.20
CA SER A 244 -9.10 -9.19 12.56
C SER A 244 -7.76 -9.21 13.31
N ILE A 245 -7.55 -10.13 14.27
CA ILE A 245 -6.25 -10.26 14.96
C ILE A 245 -5.17 -10.72 13.96
N THR A 246 -5.52 -11.66 13.08
CA THR A 246 -4.60 -12.19 12.07
C THR A 246 -4.18 -11.10 11.08
N ASP A 247 -5.12 -10.26 10.64
CA ASP A 247 -4.87 -9.13 9.76
C ASP A 247 -3.89 -8.12 10.39
N ILE A 248 -4.09 -7.77 11.67
CA ILE A 248 -3.21 -6.86 12.42
C ILE A 248 -1.80 -7.44 12.58
N VAL A 249 -1.68 -8.72 12.93
CA VAL A 249 -0.37 -9.39 13.08
C VAL A 249 0.36 -9.45 11.73
N ASN A 250 -0.35 -9.76 10.65
CA ASN A 250 0.22 -9.76 9.31
C ASN A 250 0.68 -8.36 8.89
N ALA A 251 -0.12 -7.32 9.17
CA ALA A 251 0.23 -5.93 8.91
C ALA A 251 1.55 -5.55 9.61
N ASN A 252 1.63 -5.84 10.91
CA ASN A 252 2.82 -5.58 11.72
C ASN A 252 4.05 -6.35 11.21
N SER A 253 3.90 -7.64 10.87
CA SER A 253 5.01 -8.41 10.31
C SER A 253 5.52 -7.85 8.99
N ILE A 254 4.62 -7.37 8.12
CA ILE A 254 5.00 -6.79 6.83
C ILE A 254 5.75 -5.48 7.03
N LEU A 255 5.27 -4.62 7.92
CA LEU A 255 5.97 -3.36 8.23
C LEU A 255 7.35 -3.63 8.81
N ASN A 256 7.47 -4.49 9.82
CA ASN A 256 8.76 -4.75 10.47
C ASN A 256 9.76 -5.49 9.54
N LYS A 257 9.28 -6.36 8.64
CA LYS A 257 10.14 -7.04 7.65
C LYS A 257 10.60 -6.13 6.52
N LYS A 258 9.74 -5.21 6.05
CA LYS A 258 10.09 -4.30 4.95
C LYS A 258 10.91 -3.11 5.46
N GLY A 259 10.60 -2.57 6.65
CA GLY A 259 11.25 -1.38 7.22
C GLY A 259 12.71 -1.54 7.65
N THR A 260 13.26 -2.75 7.64
CA THR A 260 14.67 -3.04 7.95
C THR A 260 15.56 -3.15 6.72
N SER A 261 14.98 -3.21 5.52
CA SER A 261 15.78 -3.27 4.29
C SER A 261 16.08 -1.86 3.80
N SER A 262 17.35 -1.57 3.58
CA SER A 262 17.86 -0.46 2.75
C SER A 262 17.35 -0.48 1.30
N ASN A 263 16.34 -1.30 1.00
CA ASN A 263 15.73 -1.58 -0.31
C ASN A 263 14.25 -1.17 -0.36
N ILE A 264 13.70 -0.48 0.64
CA ILE A 264 12.57 0.42 0.35
C ILE A 264 13.13 1.67 -0.34
N THR A 265 13.80 1.46 -1.47
CA THR A 265 14.43 2.53 -2.23
C THR A 265 13.45 3.28 -3.10
N ASN A 266 12.24 2.77 -3.32
CA ASN A 266 11.15 3.46 -4.02
C ASN A 266 9.83 2.84 -3.52
N ILE A 267 9.21 3.40 -2.48
CA ILE A 267 7.74 3.34 -2.50
C ILE A 267 7.38 4.44 -3.49
N ASP A 268 7.03 4.02 -4.71
CA ASP A 268 6.17 4.83 -5.56
C ASP A 268 4.87 4.98 -4.79
N LEU A 269 4.85 5.90 -3.82
CA LEU A 269 3.61 6.40 -3.33
C LEU A 269 2.95 6.96 -4.57
N PRO A 270 1.69 6.59 -4.86
CA PRO A 270 0.99 7.16 -5.98
C PRO A 270 1.03 8.66 -5.75
N LEU A 271 1.97 9.33 -6.41
CA LEU A 271 2.00 10.76 -6.42
C LEU A 271 0.69 11.10 -7.14
N PRO A 272 -0.11 11.97 -6.55
CA PRO A 272 0.21 12.82 -5.43
C PRO A 272 -0.05 12.11 -4.09
N PHE A 273 0.84 12.31 -3.12
CA PHE A 273 0.45 12.30 -1.72
C PHE A 273 -0.88 13.07 -1.60
N PRO A 274 -1.99 12.42 -1.26
CA PRO A 274 -3.16 13.18 -0.87
C PRO A 274 -2.83 13.71 0.51
N ILE A 275 -2.28 14.93 0.60
CA ILE A 275 -2.44 15.74 1.79
C ILE A 275 -3.89 16.22 1.70
N PRO A 276 -4.85 15.65 2.45
CA PRO A 276 -6.26 15.97 2.23
C PRO A 276 -6.51 17.46 2.48
N GLY A 277 -6.95 18.19 1.45
CA GLY A 277 -7.11 19.65 1.45
C GLY A 277 -6.22 20.37 0.43
N LEU A 278 -5.06 19.81 0.10
CA LEU A 278 -4.29 20.17 -1.08
C LEU A 278 -4.69 19.19 -2.18
N GLY A 279 -5.65 19.59 -3.03
CA GLY A 279 -6.03 18.86 -4.23
C GLY A 279 -4.91 18.90 -5.28
N ILE A 280 -3.72 18.45 -4.93
CA ILE A 280 -2.61 18.33 -5.87
C ILE A 280 -2.89 17.05 -6.62
N LYS A 281 -3.37 17.12 -7.85
CA LYS A 281 -3.10 16.08 -8.85
C LYS A 281 -1.60 16.17 -9.13
N THR A 282 -0.94 15.02 -9.10
CA THR A 282 0.51 14.75 -9.24
C THR A 282 1.35 15.82 -9.95
N PHE A 283 2.45 16.28 -9.35
CA PHE A 283 3.49 17.05 -10.09
C PHE A 283 4.09 16.24 -11.27
N GLY A 284 4.13 14.92 -11.20
CA GLY A 284 4.42 14.08 -12.38
C GLY A 284 3.42 14.26 -13.54
N LYS A 285 2.16 14.62 -13.28
CA LYS A 285 1.23 15.07 -14.34
C LYS A 285 1.60 16.44 -14.88
N LEU A 286 2.20 17.33 -14.06
CA LEU A 286 2.73 18.59 -14.56
C LEU A 286 3.76 18.32 -15.67
N VAL A 287 4.65 17.34 -15.48
CA VAL A 287 5.72 17.02 -16.45
C VAL A 287 5.23 16.16 -17.61
N THR A 288 4.39 15.16 -17.35
CA THR A 288 3.97 14.16 -18.36
C THR A 288 2.69 14.56 -19.12
N GLU A 289 1.84 15.42 -18.57
CA GLU A 289 0.56 15.82 -19.18
C GLU A 289 0.50 17.34 -19.43
N VAL A 290 0.79 18.16 -18.42
CA VAL A 290 0.60 19.62 -18.50
C VAL A 290 1.68 20.30 -19.33
N LEU A 291 2.96 19.99 -19.11
CA LEU A 291 4.08 20.64 -19.78
C LEU A 291 4.09 20.35 -21.29
N PRO A 292 3.88 19.10 -21.77
CA PRO A 292 3.71 18.83 -23.20
C PRO A 292 2.48 19.55 -23.76
N GLY A 293 1.38 19.58 -23.00
CA GLY A 293 0.18 20.33 -23.37
C GLY A 293 0.42 21.83 -23.46
N LEU A 294 1.18 22.43 -22.55
CA LEU A 294 1.60 23.83 -22.57
C LEU A 294 2.51 24.11 -23.76
N LYS A 295 3.52 23.26 -24.02
CA LYS A 295 4.40 23.39 -25.19
C LYS A 295 3.65 23.26 -26.51
N GLN A 296 2.60 22.43 -26.57
CA GLN A 296 1.71 22.32 -27.74
C GLN A 296 0.74 23.50 -27.86
N LEU A 297 0.19 23.99 -26.75
CA LEU A 297 -0.71 25.14 -26.71
C LEU A 297 0.01 26.42 -27.12
N LEU A 298 1.24 26.56 -26.65
CA LEU A 298 2.14 27.68 -26.88
C LEU A 298 3.10 27.34 -28.02
N ALA A 299 2.59 26.76 -29.12
CA ALA A 299 3.31 26.06 -30.20
C ALA A 299 4.53 26.79 -30.85
N LYS A 300 4.85 28.01 -30.41
CA LYS A 300 6.15 28.68 -30.53
C LYS A 300 6.38 29.48 -29.25
N ASP A 301 7.55 29.31 -28.62
CA ASP A 301 7.95 30.03 -27.40
C ASP A 301 7.83 31.57 -27.55
N ASP A 302 7.78 32.07 -28.79
CA ASP A 302 7.65 33.46 -29.21
C ASP A 302 6.63 34.31 -28.42
N GLU A 303 5.45 33.78 -28.05
CA GLU A 303 4.44 34.57 -27.31
C GLU A 303 4.84 34.77 -25.84
N VAL A 304 5.37 33.74 -25.18
CA VAL A 304 5.87 33.86 -23.80
C VAL A 304 7.13 34.71 -23.77
N ASP A 305 8.04 34.49 -24.73
CA ASP A 305 9.25 35.26 -24.94
C ASP A 305 8.97 36.75 -25.13
N LYS A 306 7.96 37.08 -25.95
CA LYS A 306 7.55 38.47 -26.23
C LYS A 306 7.12 39.17 -24.94
N VAL A 307 6.27 38.53 -24.13
CA VAL A 307 5.81 39.10 -22.86
C VAL A 307 6.99 39.20 -21.88
N TYR A 308 7.78 38.14 -21.73
CA TYR A 308 8.93 38.09 -20.82
C TYR A 308 9.98 39.17 -21.12
N LYS A 309 10.34 39.36 -22.39
CA LYS A 309 11.29 40.40 -22.84
C LYS A 309 10.76 41.83 -22.60
N SER A 310 9.45 41.99 -22.49
CA SER A 310 8.81 43.28 -22.26
C SER A 310 8.63 43.65 -20.78
N ILE A 311 8.95 42.77 -19.82
CA ILE A 311 8.89 43.12 -18.39
C ILE A 311 9.79 44.33 -18.11
N GLY A 312 9.28 45.32 -17.36
CA GLY A 312 9.99 46.58 -17.12
C GLY A 312 10.11 47.43 -18.39
N THR A 313 9.11 47.35 -19.26
CA THR A 313 8.92 48.28 -20.38
C THR A 313 7.48 48.78 -20.38
N ASN A 314 7.25 49.87 -21.09
CA ASN A 314 5.93 50.43 -21.36
C ASN A 314 5.04 49.53 -22.23
N GLU A 315 5.58 48.47 -22.84
CA GLU A 315 4.81 47.52 -23.66
C GLU A 315 4.27 46.32 -22.86
N PHE A 316 4.72 46.13 -21.61
CA PHE A 316 4.41 44.94 -20.81
C PHE A 316 2.90 44.68 -20.67
N ASP A 317 2.12 45.69 -20.28
CA ASP A 317 0.69 45.53 -20.04
C ASP A 317 -0.09 45.12 -21.28
N LYS A 318 0.31 45.72 -22.40
CA LYS A 318 -0.27 45.43 -23.71
C LYS A 318 0.06 43.99 -24.08
N ASN A 319 1.33 43.59 -23.98
CA ASN A 319 1.75 42.24 -24.30
C ASN A 319 1.12 41.19 -23.37
N TRP A 320 0.99 41.48 -22.07
CA TRP A 320 0.31 40.63 -21.10
C TRP A 320 -1.18 40.46 -21.42
N THR A 321 -1.86 41.56 -21.76
CA THR A 321 -3.27 41.51 -22.13
C THR A 321 -3.48 40.70 -23.41
N GLU A 322 -2.65 40.95 -24.43
CA GLU A 322 -2.65 40.18 -25.68
C GLU A 322 -2.39 38.68 -25.42
N PHE A 323 -1.49 38.35 -24.48
CA PHE A 323 -1.19 36.98 -24.08
C PHE A 323 -2.37 36.28 -23.39
N LEU A 324 -3.06 36.95 -22.46
CA LEU A 324 -4.27 36.39 -21.84
C LEU A 324 -5.37 36.15 -22.88
N ASP A 325 -5.56 37.08 -23.81
CA ASP A 325 -6.54 36.95 -24.89
C ASP A 325 -6.16 35.82 -25.85
N PHE A 326 -4.86 35.64 -26.13
CA PHE A 326 -4.34 34.51 -26.89
C PHE A 326 -4.66 33.17 -26.21
N ILE A 327 -4.46 33.04 -24.89
CA ILE A 327 -4.81 31.82 -24.14
C ILE A 327 -6.31 31.53 -24.26
N ILE A 328 -7.16 32.55 -24.06
CA ILE A 328 -8.62 32.41 -24.14
C ILE A 328 -9.03 31.93 -25.55
N ASN A 329 -8.55 32.60 -26.59
CA ASN A 329 -8.91 32.31 -27.98
C ASN A 329 -8.41 30.94 -28.44
N THR A 330 -7.17 30.58 -28.09
CA THR A 330 -6.57 29.30 -28.46
C THR A 330 -7.27 28.15 -27.74
N SER A 331 -7.57 28.31 -26.45
CA SER A 331 -8.34 27.32 -25.67
C SER A 331 -9.73 27.10 -26.26
N ASN A 332 -10.44 28.18 -26.61
CA ASN A 332 -11.76 28.11 -27.24
C ASN A 332 -11.74 27.39 -28.61
N THR A 333 -10.64 27.53 -29.34
CA THR A 333 -10.46 26.92 -30.67
C THR A 333 -10.09 25.43 -30.58
N LEU A 334 -9.21 25.05 -29.64
CA LEU A 334 -8.72 23.68 -29.49
C LEU A 334 -9.69 22.76 -28.71
N LEU A 335 -10.43 23.29 -27.74
CA LEU A 335 -11.28 22.48 -26.85
C LEU A 335 -12.74 22.37 -27.33
N SER A 336 -13.09 22.97 -28.47
CA SER A 336 -14.39 22.90 -29.15
C SER A 336 -15.60 22.74 -28.21
N LYS A 337 -16.15 23.90 -27.77
CA LYS A 337 -17.34 24.09 -26.91
C LYS A 337 -17.11 24.19 -25.40
N ASP A 338 -16.32 25.15 -24.95
CA ASP A 338 -16.54 25.65 -23.60
C ASP A 338 -16.09 27.10 -23.45
N LYS A 339 -17.01 28.00 -23.06
CA LYS A 339 -16.68 29.35 -22.58
C LYS A 339 -15.93 29.30 -21.22
N SER A 340 -15.57 28.10 -20.76
CA SER A 340 -15.14 27.81 -19.40
C SER A 340 -13.87 28.55 -18.98
N VAL A 341 -12.91 28.80 -19.88
CA VAL A 341 -11.67 29.52 -19.54
C VAL A 341 -11.93 31.01 -19.30
N GLN A 342 -12.72 31.64 -20.19
CA GLN A 342 -13.13 33.04 -20.02
C GLN A 342 -14.00 33.19 -18.76
N ASP A 343 -14.91 32.24 -18.54
CA ASP A 343 -15.75 32.23 -17.34
C ASP A 343 -14.91 32.06 -16.07
N VAL A 344 -13.88 31.21 -16.08
CA VAL A 344 -12.94 31.05 -14.95
C VAL A 344 -12.15 32.32 -14.67
N PHE A 345 -11.65 33.01 -15.70
CA PHE A 345 -10.89 34.26 -15.53
C PHE A 345 -11.75 35.36 -14.89
N ASN A 346 -13.05 35.38 -15.19
CA ASN A 346 -14.00 36.35 -14.66
C ASN A 346 -14.65 35.94 -13.33
N LYS A 347 -14.38 34.73 -12.80
CA LYS A 347 -14.89 34.32 -11.48
C LYS A 347 -14.19 35.09 -10.38
N ASN A 348 -14.94 35.40 -9.33
CA ASN A 348 -14.34 35.91 -8.10
C ASN A 348 -13.53 34.79 -7.44
N ILE A 349 -12.40 35.16 -6.85
CA ILE A 349 -11.51 34.21 -6.16
C ILE A 349 -12.21 33.62 -4.94
N SER A 350 -13.00 34.43 -4.23
CA SER A 350 -13.81 34.01 -3.09
C SER A 350 -14.78 32.86 -3.42
N ASP A 351 -15.30 32.80 -4.65
CA ASP A 351 -16.19 31.74 -5.12
C ASP A 351 -15.45 30.42 -5.42
N LEU A 352 -14.12 30.46 -5.51
CA LEU A 352 -13.25 29.33 -5.84
C LEU A 352 -12.52 28.76 -4.61
N LEU A 353 -12.44 29.52 -3.53
CA LEU A 353 -11.83 29.06 -2.28
C LEU A 353 -12.78 28.11 -1.53
N PRO A 354 -12.28 26.99 -0.99
CA PRO A 354 -13.09 26.15 -0.13
C PRO A 354 -13.57 26.95 1.09
N VAL A 355 -14.86 26.83 1.43
CA VAL A 355 -15.45 27.50 2.61
C VAL A 355 -14.61 27.16 3.85
N PRO A 356 -14.00 28.13 4.54
CA PRO A 356 -13.08 27.82 5.62
C PRO A 356 -13.84 27.20 6.81
N ALA A 357 -13.43 26.01 7.22
CA ALA A 357 -13.78 25.46 8.53
C ALA A 357 -12.79 26.01 9.58
N GLY A 358 -12.85 27.30 9.91
CA GLY A 358 -12.00 27.88 10.97
C GLY A 358 -12.01 29.41 11.06
N PRO A 359 -11.51 29.99 12.17
CA PRO A 359 -11.68 31.41 12.52
C PRO A 359 -10.72 32.41 11.84
N ALA A 360 -9.87 31.97 10.89
CA ALA A 360 -9.04 32.88 10.10
C ALA A 360 -9.62 32.95 8.68
N GLU A 361 -10.59 33.84 8.50
CA GLU A 361 -11.23 34.08 7.21
C GLU A 361 -10.24 34.84 6.31
N ILE A 362 -9.68 34.15 5.30
CA ILE A 362 -8.92 34.79 4.23
C ILE A 362 -9.94 35.25 3.19
N VAL A 363 -10.14 36.55 3.07
CA VAL A 363 -11.04 37.13 2.07
C VAL A 363 -10.20 37.73 0.96
N ILE A 364 -10.38 37.24 -0.26
CA ILE A 364 -9.75 37.78 -1.46
C ILE A 364 -10.84 38.34 -2.36
N ASP A 365 -10.90 39.66 -2.42
CA ASP A 365 -11.85 40.40 -3.26
C ASP A 365 -11.21 40.71 -4.61
N GLY A 366 -11.83 40.21 -5.69
CA GLY A 366 -11.45 40.42 -7.09
C GLY A 366 -11.46 39.14 -7.91
N THR A 367 -11.16 39.25 -9.21
CA THR A 367 -11.29 38.13 -10.16
C THR A 367 -9.99 37.32 -10.29
N VAL A 368 -10.09 36.09 -10.81
CA VAL A 368 -8.91 35.29 -11.17
C VAL A 368 -8.00 36.06 -12.14
N ARG A 369 -8.56 36.84 -13.08
CA ARG A 369 -7.78 37.67 -13.99
C ARG A 369 -6.98 38.75 -13.25
N ASP A 370 -7.58 39.38 -12.24
CA ASP A 370 -6.91 40.39 -11.41
C ASP A 370 -5.74 39.77 -10.63
N LEU A 371 -5.92 38.57 -10.09
CA LEU A 371 -4.86 37.80 -9.44
C LEU A 371 -3.69 37.51 -10.37
N LEU A 372 -3.97 36.92 -11.55
CA LEU A 372 -2.94 36.60 -12.53
C LEU A 372 -2.20 37.86 -13.00
N THR A 373 -2.92 38.96 -13.14
CA THR A 373 -2.34 40.24 -13.54
C THR A 373 -1.45 40.84 -12.46
N ASN A 374 -1.83 40.75 -11.19
CA ASN A 374 -1.02 41.28 -10.08
C ASN A 374 0.34 40.61 -9.95
N ILE A 375 0.44 39.32 -10.29
CA ILE A 375 1.68 38.53 -10.28
C ILE A 375 2.30 38.35 -11.68
N ALA A 376 1.84 39.11 -12.68
CA ALA A 376 2.16 38.84 -14.08
C ALA A 376 3.66 38.76 -14.39
N PRO A 377 4.55 39.65 -13.89
CA PRO A 377 5.98 39.55 -14.16
C PRO A 377 6.60 38.25 -13.61
N SER A 378 6.32 37.91 -12.35
CA SER A 378 6.84 36.66 -11.75
C SER A 378 6.25 35.42 -12.42
N LEU A 379 4.96 35.47 -12.78
CA LEU A 379 4.25 34.36 -13.43
C LEU A 379 4.78 34.10 -14.85
N ILE A 380 4.97 35.14 -15.67
CA ILE A 380 5.51 34.96 -17.02
C ILE A 380 6.99 34.56 -16.97
N SER A 381 7.76 35.05 -16.01
CA SER A 381 9.15 34.61 -15.79
C SER A 381 9.21 33.12 -15.43
N LEU A 382 8.31 32.66 -14.55
CA LEU A 382 8.20 31.23 -14.21
C LEU A 382 7.81 30.40 -15.44
N LEU A 383 6.84 30.87 -16.24
CA LEU A 383 6.41 30.17 -17.45
C LEU A 383 7.54 30.10 -18.50
N HIS A 384 8.25 31.20 -18.72
CA HIS A 384 9.41 31.27 -19.61
C HIS A 384 10.51 30.30 -19.17
N TRP A 385 10.81 30.27 -17.87
CA TRP A 385 11.73 29.28 -17.29
C TRP A 385 11.24 27.84 -17.51
N LEU A 386 9.98 27.52 -17.18
CA LEU A 386 9.40 26.18 -17.35
C LEU A 386 9.47 25.67 -18.80
N LEU A 387 9.24 26.54 -19.79
CA LEU A 387 9.27 26.17 -21.21
C LEU A 387 10.71 25.99 -21.73
N SER A 388 11.61 26.87 -21.28
CA SER A 388 13.02 26.89 -21.70
C SER A 388 13.89 25.84 -21.02
N ASN A 389 13.46 25.31 -19.88
CA ASN A 389 14.21 24.36 -19.10
C ASN A 389 14.01 22.94 -19.65
N GLU A 390 15.10 22.34 -20.13
CA GLU A 390 15.17 20.89 -20.35
C GLU A 390 15.36 20.29 -18.96
N PHE A 391 14.29 19.86 -18.30
CA PHE A 391 14.38 19.29 -16.94
C PHE A 391 15.37 18.12 -16.92
N GLU A 392 16.63 18.40 -16.56
CA GLU A 392 17.76 17.48 -16.57
C GLU A 392 17.73 16.58 -15.32
N SER A 393 17.20 17.11 -14.21
CA SER A 393 16.97 16.30 -13.03
C SER A 393 15.74 15.45 -13.24
N HIS A 394 15.74 14.26 -12.66
CA HIS A 394 14.54 13.43 -12.61
C HIS A 394 13.52 14.03 -11.62
N ASN A 395 13.72 15.24 -11.07
CA ASN A 395 12.94 15.82 -9.98
C ASN A 395 12.58 17.29 -10.22
N VAL A 396 11.50 17.51 -10.96
CA VAL A 396 11.00 18.86 -11.30
C VAL A 396 10.60 19.68 -10.06
N ILE A 397 10.27 19.04 -8.94
CA ILE A 397 9.99 19.74 -7.68
C ILE A 397 11.26 20.40 -7.15
N LEU A 398 12.40 19.71 -7.21
CA LEU A 398 13.69 20.28 -6.83
C LEU A 398 14.01 21.51 -7.67
N GLU A 399 13.91 21.37 -8.99
CA GLU A 399 14.24 22.45 -9.93
C GLU A 399 13.32 23.65 -9.75
N LEU A 400 12.02 23.44 -9.51
CA LEU A 400 11.09 24.52 -9.19
C LEU A 400 11.45 25.22 -7.88
N MET A 401 11.78 24.47 -6.84
CA MET A 401 12.24 25.06 -5.57
C MET A 401 13.55 25.82 -5.74
N GLN A 402 14.49 25.29 -6.54
CA GLN A 402 15.74 25.97 -6.87
C GLN A 402 15.47 27.26 -7.64
N TYR A 403 14.57 27.27 -8.63
CA TYR A 403 14.14 28.49 -9.32
C TYR A 403 13.55 29.52 -8.35
N LEU A 404 12.60 29.12 -7.50
CA LEU A 404 11.94 29.99 -6.55
C LEU A 404 12.92 30.60 -5.53
N LEU A 405 13.91 29.83 -5.08
CA LEU A 405 14.92 30.28 -4.10
C LEU A 405 16.15 30.93 -4.75
N SER A 406 16.29 30.83 -6.07
CA SER A 406 17.36 31.52 -6.81
C SER A 406 17.16 33.04 -6.81
N SER A 407 18.21 33.77 -7.16
CA SER A 407 18.13 35.23 -7.31
C SER A 407 16.98 35.62 -8.23
N VAL A 408 16.25 36.67 -7.83
CA VAL A 408 15.14 37.21 -8.63
C VAL A 408 15.57 37.44 -10.08
N ASP A 409 14.71 37.02 -11.01
CA ASP A 409 14.92 37.21 -12.44
C ASP A 409 15.23 38.68 -12.76
N LYS A 410 16.16 38.91 -13.68
CA LYS A 410 16.65 40.26 -13.97
C LYS A 410 15.58 41.15 -14.56
N ASN A 411 14.70 40.61 -15.39
CA ASN A 411 13.62 41.37 -16.02
C ASN A 411 12.54 41.67 -14.98
N VAL A 412 12.17 40.70 -14.13
CA VAL A 412 11.26 40.92 -12.99
C VAL A 412 11.82 42.00 -12.06
N LYS A 413 13.10 41.90 -11.71
CA LYS A 413 13.79 42.88 -10.86
C LYS A 413 13.76 44.28 -11.44
N LYS A 414 14.05 44.40 -12.73
CA LYS A 414 13.95 45.66 -13.48
C LYS A 414 12.51 46.19 -13.46
N GLY A 415 11.52 45.34 -13.71
CA GLY A 415 10.10 45.72 -13.67
C GLY A 415 9.65 46.25 -12.31
N ILE A 416 10.12 45.67 -11.21
CA ILE A 416 9.89 46.21 -9.87
C ILE A 416 10.55 47.59 -9.73
N GLY A 417 11.79 47.74 -10.20
CA GLY A 417 12.52 49.01 -10.18
C GLY A 417 11.80 50.12 -10.96
N ASP A 418 11.28 49.82 -12.14
CA ASP A 418 10.59 50.79 -13.00
C ASP A 418 9.22 51.21 -12.43
N ASN A 419 8.47 50.29 -11.81
CA ASN A 419 7.14 50.58 -11.27
C ASN A 419 7.14 51.17 -9.85
N TRP A 420 8.09 50.74 -9.00
CA TRP A 420 8.15 51.12 -7.59
C TRP A 420 9.31 52.05 -7.25
N GLY A 421 10.35 52.11 -8.08
CA GLY A 421 11.61 52.80 -7.84
C GLY A 421 12.64 51.86 -7.21
N GLU A 422 13.90 51.95 -7.63
CA GLU A 422 15.01 51.15 -7.07
C GLU A 422 15.26 51.44 -5.58
N ASP A 423 14.88 52.64 -5.12
CA ASP A 423 14.97 53.01 -3.72
C ASP A 423 13.86 52.45 -2.84
N SER A 424 12.81 51.89 -3.44
CA SER A 424 11.68 51.32 -2.71
C SER A 424 12.09 50.13 -1.85
N LEU A 425 11.38 49.95 -0.73
CA LEU A 425 11.57 48.79 0.14
C LEU A 425 11.20 47.47 -0.57
N PHE A 426 10.21 47.49 -1.48
CA PHE A 426 9.89 46.33 -2.31
C PHE A 426 11.10 45.91 -3.17
N TYR A 427 11.71 46.85 -3.89
CA TYR A 427 12.94 46.56 -4.65
C TYR A 427 14.07 46.10 -3.72
N LYS A 428 14.32 46.77 -2.59
CA LYS A 428 15.43 46.40 -1.70
C LYS A 428 15.24 45.03 -1.02
N SER A 429 14.01 44.68 -0.67
CA SER A 429 13.67 43.44 0.06
C SER A 429 13.51 42.22 -0.84
N THR A 430 13.21 42.39 -2.14
CA THR A 430 13.08 41.27 -3.08
C THR A 430 14.46 40.69 -3.44
N LYS A 431 14.82 39.52 -2.92
CA LYS A 431 16.10 38.86 -3.23
C LYS A 431 15.95 37.67 -4.15
N THR A 432 14.84 36.93 -4.04
CA THR A 432 14.57 35.72 -4.84
C THR A 432 13.30 35.84 -5.69
N ASN A 433 13.09 34.87 -6.58
CA ASN A 433 11.85 34.76 -7.34
C ASN A 433 10.62 34.52 -6.43
N LEU A 434 10.79 33.79 -5.33
CA LEU A 434 9.74 33.59 -4.34
C LEU A 434 9.38 34.89 -3.62
N ASP A 435 10.38 35.69 -3.25
CA ASP A 435 10.12 37.00 -2.65
C ASP A 435 9.32 37.88 -3.61
N ALA A 436 9.73 37.94 -4.90
CA ALA A 436 9.04 38.70 -5.92
C ALA A 436 7.58 38.25 -6.07
N LEU A 437 7.36 36.95 -6.25
CA LEU A 437 6.02 36.39 -6.43
C LEU A 437 5.08 36.69 -5.27
N ILE A 438 5.54 36.50 -4.03
CA ILE A 438 4.71 36.71 -2.84
C ILE A 438 4.46 38.21 -2.62
N TYR A 439 5.45 39.07 -2.86
CA TYR A 439 5.24 40.50 -2.73
C TYR A 439 4.33 41.05 -3.84
N GLU A 440 4.49 40.63 -5.08
CA GLU A 440 3.58 40.98 -6.18
C GLU A 440 2.14 40.49 -5.91
N LEU A 441 1.99 39.34 -5.27
CA LEU A 441 0.67 38.84 -4.85
C LEU A 441 0.00 39.78 -3.83
N LEU A 442 0.79 40.30 -2.88
CA LEU A 442 0.27 41.08 -1.75
C LEU A 442 0.11 42.58 -2.04
N VAL A 443 1.03 43.17 -2.81
CA VAL A 443 1.03 44.62 -3.10
C VAL A 443 0.93 44.95 -4.59
N GLY A 444 0.95 43.95 -5.46
CA GLY A 444 0.86 44.12 -6.90
C GLY A 444 2.21 44.44 -7.53
N TYR A 445 2.42 44.01 -8.77
CA TYR A 445 3.59 44.47 -9.53
C TYR A 445 3.54 45.98 -9.85
N LYS A 446 2.36 46.59 -9.72
CA LYS A 446 2.10 48.04 -9.77
C LYS A 446 1.42 48.53 -8.50
N LYS A 447 1.58 49.82 -8.23
CA LYS A 447 1.03 50.50 -7.04
C LYS A 447 -0.50 50.47 -6.94
N ASP A 448 -1.19 50.34 -8.08
CA ASP A 448 -2.65 50.26 -8.16
C ASP A 448 -3.09 48.78 -8.17
N LEU A 449 -3.27 48.21 -6.97
CA LEU A 449 -3.70 46.83 -6.79
C LEU A 449 -5.19 46.68 -7.12
N ASN A 450 -5.53 45.77 -8.05
CA ASN A 450 -6.93 45.45 -8.38
C ASN A 450 -7.54 44.34 -7.49
N LEU A 451 -6.82 43.92 -6.45
CA LEU A 451 -7.25 42.93 -5.46
C LEU A 451 -7.27 43.53 -4.05
N SER A 452 -8.07 42.96 -3.16
CA SER A 452 -7.96 43.19 -1.71
C SER A 452 -7.83 41.86 -0.99
N ILE A 453 -6.75 41.68 -0.22
CA ILE A 453 -6.47 40.49 0.58
C ILE A 453 -6.58 40.84 2.06
N LYS A 454 -7.54 40.22 2.75
CA LYS A 454 -7.76 40.38 4.20
C LYS A 454 -7.56 39.06 4.92
N VAL A 455 -6.98 39.12 6.11
CA VAL A 455 -6.88 37.99 7.04
C VAL A 455 -7.46 38.43 8.38
N GLY A 456 -8.63 37.90 8.73
CA GLY A 456 -9.40 38.43 9.87
C GLY A 456 -9.85 39.87 9.59
N GLU A 457 -9.50 40.80 10.48
CA GLU A 457 -9.83 42.24 10.33
C GLU A 457 -8.71 43.07 9.66
N GLU A 458 -7.55 42.47 9.39
CA GLU A 458 -6.37 43.18 8.87
C GLU A 458 -6.22 43.04 7.35
N TYR A 459 -5.87 44.15 6.68
CA TYR A 459 -5.50 44.15 5.27
C TYR A 459 -4.00 43.87 5.13
N LEU A 460 -3.66 42.81 4.40
CA LEU A 460 -2.26 42.43 4.16
C LEU A 460 -1.55 43.31 3.11
N THR A 461 -2.18 44.40 2.67
CA THR A 461 -1.71 45.24 1.55
C THR A 461 -0.86 46.42 1.99
N ASP A 462 -0.65 46.67 3.30
CA ASP A 462 0.19 47.77 3.76
C ASP A 462 1.69 47.47 3.49
N PRO A 463 2.35 48.18 2.55
CA PRO A 463 3.76 47.98 2.24
C PRO A 463 4.68 48.22 3.45
N LYS A 464 4.26 49.02 4.43
CA LYS A 464 5.05 49.27 5.64
C LYS A 464 5.10 48.04 6.56
N LEU A 465 4.03 47.26 6.64
CA LEU A 465 3.99 45.99 7.38
C LEU A 465 4.80 44.91 6.68
N LEU A 466 4.76 44.88 5.34
CA LEU A 466 5.44 43.85 4.55
C LEU A 466 6.96 44.08 4.41
N PHE A 467 7.40 45.34 4.35
CA PHE A 467 8.77 45.69 3.97
C PHE A 467 9.55 46.50 5.03
N SER A 468 9.09 46.59 6.29
CA SER A 468 9.77 47.39 7.33
C SER A 468 11.25 46.99 7.53
N ASN A 469 12.07 47.92 7.99
CA ASN A 469 13.45 47.64 8.42
C ASN A 469 13.53 46.96 9.79
N GLU A 470 12.39 46.62 10.39
CA GLU A 470 12.29 46.09 11.74
C GLU A 470 12.20 44.56 11.73
N LYS A 471 12.14 43.94 12.91
CA LYS A 471 12.03 42.47 13.04
C LYS A 471 10.77 41.90 12.37
N ASP A 472 9.82 42.75 12.00
CA ASP A 472 8.44 42.41 11.64
C ASP A 472 8.17 42.25 10.14
N ALA A 473 9.16 42.51 9.27
CA ALA A 473 8.98 42.35 7.82
C ALA A 473 8.83 40.88 7.38
N LEU A 474 7.94 40.66 6.42
CA LEU A 474 7.73 39.36 5.79
C LEU A 474 8.99 38.99 4.98
N LYS A 475 9.55 37.80 5.21
CA LYS A 475 10.72 37.29 4.49
C LYS A 475 10.42 35.89 3.94
N PRO A 476 9.72 35.79 2.79
CA PRO A 476 9.21 34.51 2.27
C PRO A 476 10.31 33.46 2.08
N THR A 477 11.43 33.85 1.47
CA THR A 477 12.59 32.97 1.31
C THR A 477 13.13 32.51 2.66
N LEU A 478 13.36 33.43 3.60
CA LEU A 478 13.90 33.09 4.91
C LEU A 478 13.00 32.12 5.68
N LEU A 479 11.68 32.25 5.54
CA LEU A 479 10.69 31.37 6.12
C LEU A 479 10.80 29.94 5.56
N ILE A 480 10.87 29.78 4.25
CA ILE A 480 11.09 28.47 3.61
C ILE A 480 12.43 27.87 4.05
N ILE A 481 13.49 28.69 4.10
CA ILE A 481 14.80 28.24 4.58
C ILE A 481 14.72 27.79 6.02
N ARG A 482 14.03 28.51 6.91
CA ARG A 482 13.82 28.08 8.31
C ARG A 482 13.07 26.76 8.39
N PHE A 483 12.07 26.54 7.55
CA PHE A 483 11.35 25.27 7.49
C PHE A 483 12.26 24.12 7.05
N LEU A 484 12.97 24.29 5.94
CA LEU A 484 13.95 23.32 5.44
C LEU A 484 15.07 23.08 6.46
N ASN A 485 15.46 24.10 7.22
CA ASN A 485 16.48 24.02 8.25
C ASN A 485 15.99 23.33 9.54
N ALA A 486 14.71 23.48 9.88
CA ALA A 486 14.10 22.71 10.96
C ALA A 486 14.10 21.20 10.63
N LEU A 487 14.02 20.86 9.35
CA LEU A 487 14.16 19.48 8.85
C LEU A 487 15.63 18.99 8.83
N SER A 488 16.63 19.89 8.88
CA SER A 488 18.06 19.54 8.87
C SER A 488 18.73 19.48 10.26
N ASN A 489 18.30 20.32 11.22
CA ASN A 489 19.11 20.63 12.42
C ASN A 489 18.70 19.94 13.72
N LEU A 490 17.76 19.00 13.69
CA LEU A 490 17.45 18.21 14.88
C LEU A 490 18.34 16.96 14.89
N ASP A 491 19.11 16.74 15.96
CA ASP A 491 19.83 15.47 16.17
C ASP A 491 18.81 14.32 16.14
N GLY A 492 18.73 13.65 14.98
CA GLY A 492 17.74 12.61 14.68
C GLY A 492 16.72 12.97 13.60
N GLY A 493 16.49 14.24 13.26
CA GLY A 493 15.46 14.74 12.32
C GLY A 493 14.25 15.40 13.01
N LEU A 494 13.30 15.95 12.25
CA LEU A 494 12.07 16.55 12.80
C LEU A 494 11.26 15.49 13.53
N ASN A 495 11.07 15.67 14.84
CA ASN A 495 10.20 14.82 15.62
C ASN A 495 8.75 15.04 15.19
N LEU A 496 8.19 14.06 14.50
CA LEU A 496 6.86 14.15 13.90
C LEU A 496 5.72 14.25 14.94
N ASN A 497 6.01 14.03 16.22
CA ASN A 497 5.05 14.25 17.32
C ASN A 497 5.16 15.63 17.96
N LYS A 498 6.25 16.35 17.70
CA LYS A 498 6.57 17.65 18.30
C LYS A 498 7.10 18.55 17.19
N ILE A 499 6.19 19.04 16.36
CA ILE A 499 6.49 20.07 15.37
C ILE A 499 6.59 21.39 16.13
N ASP A 500 7.72 21.61 16.80
CA ASP A 500 8.03 22.90 17.41
C ASP A 500 8.76 23.74 16.37
N LEU A 501 7.98 24.38 15.50
CA LEU A 501 8.48 25.43 14.64
C LEU A 501 8.43 26.71 15.44
N ASN A 502 9.49 26.98 16.20
CA ASN A 502 9.72 28.30 16.80
C ASN A 502 9.97 29.33 15.68
N VAL A 503 8.92 29.67 14.93
CA VAL A 503 8.91 30.76 13.96
C VAL A 503 8.65 32.02 14.78
N GLY A 504 9.72 32.67 15.25
CA GLY A 504 9.67 33.67 16.32
C GLY A 504 8.50 34.68 16.29
N ASP A 505 8.02 34.98 17.51
CA ASP A 505 7.00 35.88 18.09
C ASP A 505 6.23 36.96 17.29
N ASN A 506 6.24 36.97 15.95
CA ASN A 506 5.62 38.04 15.17
C ASN A 506 4.32 37.55 14.51
N SER A 507 3.29 38.40 14.43
CA SER A 507 1.93 38.04 13.98
C SER A 507 1.86 37.34 12.61
N LEU A 508 2.67 37.76 11.62
CA LEU A 508 2.77 37.10 10.31
C LEU A 508 3.51 35.75 10.36
N ASN A 509 4.53 35.61 11.22
CA ASN A 509 5.17 34.33 11.49
C ASN A 509 4.23 33.39 12.27
N ALA A 510 3.37 33.94 13.13
CA ALA A 510 2.31 33.20 13.80
C ALA A 510 1.23 32.76 12.82
N ILE A 511 0.91 33.51 11.76
CA ILE A 511 -0.02 33.06 10.69
C ILE A 511 0.57 31.87 9.92
N VAL A 512 1.85 31.91 9.56
CA VAL A 512 2.52 30.76 8.94
C VAL A 512 2.66 29.61 9.95
N GLY A 513 3.02 29.89 11.19
CA GLY A 513 3.09 28.91 12.28
C GLY A 513 1.76 28.20 12.48
N LEU A 514 0.65 28.94 12.50
CA LEU A 514 -0.72 28.45 12.56
C LEU A 514 -1.11 27.67 11.30
N ALA A 515 -0.67 28.11 10.10
CA ALA A 515 -0.90 27.36 8.87
C ALA A 515 -0.16 26.02 8.91
N ILE A 516 1.06 25.97 9.44
CA ILE A 516 1.82 24.73 9.56
C ILE A 516 1.24 23.83 10.67
N GLU A 517 0.94 24.37 11.85
CA GLU A 517 0.30 23.64 12.95
C GLU A 517 -1.05 23.05 12.50
N LYS A 518 -1.88 23.81 11.77
CA LYS A 518 -3.21 23.36 11.34
C LYS A 518 -3.21 22.53 10.06
N LEU A 519 -2.28 22.73 9.12
CA LEU A 519 -2.24 22.02 7.83
C LEU A 519 -1.29 20.82 7.82
N LEU A 520 -0.18 20.84 8.56
CA LEU A 520 0.81 19.76 8.54
C LEU A 520 0.65 18.79 9.72
N GLU A 521 0.36 19.26 10.93
CA GLU A 521 0.29 18.37 12.11
C GLU A 521 -0.82 17.30 12.00
N PRO A 522 -2.08 17.62 11.60
CA PRO A 522 -3.09 16.59 11.39
C PRO A 522 -2.71 15.61 10.27
N LYS A 523 -1.89 16.06 9.30
CA LYS A 523 -1.55 15.31 8.09
C LYS A 523 -0.36 14.39 8.27
N ILE A 524 0.58 14.79 9.09
CA ILE A 524 1.66 13.92 9.58
C ILE A 524 1.08 12.80 10.45
N LYS A 525 0.02 13.06 11.24
CA LYS A 525 -0.70 12.01 11.97
C LYS A 525 -1.42 11.01 11.04
N GLU A 526 -1.88 11.46 9.88
CA GLU A 526 -2.53 10.63 8.83
C GLU A 526 -1.54 9.87 7.94
N LEU A 527 -0.23 10.16 8.03
CA LEU A 527 0.81 9.63 7.13
C LEU A 527 0.87 8.09 7.10
N GLY A 528 0.59 7.42 8.23
CA GLY A 528 0.53 5.97 8.29
C GLY A 528 -0.56 5.35 7.39
N ASN A 529 -1.68 6.07 7.18
CA ASN A 529 -2.77 5.62 6.32
C ASN A 529 -2.40 5.76 4.84
N VAL A 530 -1.36 6.52 4.51
CA VAL A 530 -0.81 6.61 3.15
C VAL A 530 0.27 5.54 2.92
N ILE A 531 1.13 5.32 3.92
CA ILE A 531 2.23 4.35 3.84
C ILE A 531 1.70 2.90 3.76
N LEU A 532 0.72 2.53 4.58
CA LEU A 532 0.17 1.17 4.61
C LEU A 532 -0.33 0.63 3.25
N PRO A 533 -1.24 1.33 2.54
CA PRO A 533 -1.77 0.83 1.27
C PRO A 533 -0.69 0.68 0.20
N ALA A 534 0.34 1.52 0.21
CA ALA A 534 1.46 1.42 -0.73
C ALA A 534 2.36 0.21 -0.44
N ILE A 535 2.45 -0.20 0.83
CA ILE A 535 3.22 -1.37 1.24
C ILE A 535 2.45 -2.68 0.99
N ASN A 536 1.14 -2.67 1.24
CA ASN A 536 0.23 -3.78 0.96
C ASN A 536 -1.24 -3.33 0.91
N SER A 537 -1.80 -3.31 -0.30
CA SER A 537 -3.20 -2.91 -0.56
C SER A 537 -4.23 -3.82 0.11
N ASN A 538 -3.89 -5.09 0.40
CA ASN A 538 -4.86 -6.08 0.93
C ASN A 538 -5.20 -5.88 2.42
N ILE A 539 -4.51 -4.96 3.11
CA ILE A 539 -4.65 -4.73 4.56
C ILE A 539 -5.28 -3.36 4.86
N PHE A 540 -5.32 -2.45 3.88
CA PHE A 540 -5.70 -1.05 4.06
C PHE A 540 -7.09 -0.86 4.67
N ASP A 541 -8.10 -1.58 4.18
CA ASP A 541 -9.48 -1.43 4.66
C ASP A 541 -9.73 -2.09 6.04
N LYS A 542 -8.73 -2.80 6.55
CA LYS A 542 -8.83 -3.66 7.74
C LYS A 542 -8.12 -3.08 8.96
N VAL A 543 -7.24 -2.10 8.76
CA VAL A 543 -6.35 -1.56 9.79
C VAL A 543 -6.29 -0.04 9.67
N THR A 544 -6.57 0.67 10.75
CA THR A 544 -6.25 2.09 10.89
C THR A 544 -4.86 2.26 11.50
N THR A 545 -4.19 3.35 11.14
CA THR A 545 -2.89 3.67 11.72
C THR A 545 -2.87 5.01 12.39
N LYS A 546 -1.99 5.11 13.38
CA LYS A 546 -1.61 6.36 14.00
C LYS A 546 -0.10 6.39 14.14
N LEU A 547 0.54 7.42 13.60
CA LEU A 547 1.95 7.66 13.84
C LEU A 547 2.14 8.00 15.32
N LEU A 548 2.99 7.24 16.01
CA LEU A 548 3.30 7.42 17.43
C LEU A 548 4.62 8.14 17.66
N GLN A 549 5.59 7.97 16.77
CA GLN A 549 6.88 8.66 16.76
C GLN A 549 7.58 8.43 15.43
N GLY A 550 8.57 9.27 15.16
CA GLY A 550 9.33 9.22 13.92
C GLY A 550 10.11 10.49 13.70
N ASN A 551 11.13 10.38 12.86
CA ASN A 551 11.95 11.50 12.45
C ASN A 551 11.87 11.70 10.94
N ALA A 552 11.88 12.95 10.49
CA ALA A 552 12.02 13.30 9.08
C ALA A 552 13.31 14.10 8.83
N LYS A 553 14.02 13.78 7.76
CA LYS A 553 15.19 14.51 7.27
C LYS A 553 15.09 14.75 5.77
N ILE A 554 15.66 15.85 5.30
CA ILE A 554 15.88 16.06 3.86
C ILE A 554 17.23 15.47 3.49
N MET A 555 17.22 14.60 2.48
CA MET A 555 18.43 14.08 1.85
C MET A 555 18.54 14.68 0.45
N LEU A 556 19.72 15.13 0.09
CA LEU A 556 20.04 15.65 -1.24
C LEU A 556 20.98 14.69 -1.95
N LYS A 557 20.76 14.48 -3.24
CA LYS A 557 21.69 13.75 -4.08
C LYS A 557 22.69 14.73 -4.66
N ASN A 558 23.96 14.56 -4.32
CA ASN A 558 25.02 15.45 -4.76
C ASN A 558 25.47 15.14 -6.21
N LYS A 559 26.47 15.89 -6.69
CA LYS A 559 26.99 15.73 -8.07
C LYS A 559 27.62 14.37 -8.35
N ASP A 560 28.09 13.68 -7.32
CA ASP A 560 28.68 12.33 -7.39
C ASP A 560 27.62 11.23 -7.25
N ASP A 561 26.33 11.58 -7.33
CA ASP A 561 25.19 10.69 -7.20
C ASP A 561 25.07 10.01 -5.82
N LEU A 562 25.67 10.61 -4.79
CA LEU A 562 25.59 10.17 -3.40
C LEU A 562 24.53 10.96 -2.62
N TRP A 563 23.74 10.25 -1.82
CA TRP A 563 22.78 10.85 -0.89
C TRP A 563 23.51 11.38 0.36
N GLU A 564 23.31 12.65 0.66
CA GLU A 564 23.82 13.31 1.86
C GLU A 564 22.70 14.05 2.60
N GLU A 565 22.81 14.14 3.92
CA GLU A 565 21.89 14.94 4.73
C GLU A 565 22.02 16.42 4.36
N LEU A 566 20.88 17.12 4.24
CA LEU A 566 20.88 18.58 4.18
C LEU A 566 21.54 19.11 5.45
N LYS A 567 22.59 19.92 5.28
CA LYS A 567 23.32 20.55 6.38
C LYS A 567 22.59 21.79 6.86
N ASP A 568 22.94 22.24 8.06
CA ASP A 568 22.51 23.54 8.58
C ASP A 568 22.72 24.63 7.54
N MET A 569 21.62 25.25 7.14
CA MET A 569 21.59 26.31 6.14
C MET A 569 21.83 27.68 6.77
N PHE A 570 22.00 27.81 8.08
CA PHE A 570 22.37 29.07 8.72
C PHE A 570 23.84 29.07 9.16
N ARG A 571 24.68 29.76 8.39
CA ARG A 571 26.06 30.06 8.81
C ARG A 571 26.14 31.50 9.29
N GLY A 572 26.20 31.70 10.60
CA GLY A 572 26.31 33.04 11.20
C GLY A 572 25.10 33.93 10.94
N GLY A 573 23.89 33.36 10.86
CA GLY A 573 22.63 34.09 10.64
C GLY A 573 22.29 34.41 9.19
N THR A 574 23.19 34.11 8.24
CA THR A 574 22.91 34.23 6.81
C THR A 574 22.56 32.86 6.22
N PRO A 575 21.48 32.76 5.43
CA PRO A 575 21.16 31.54 4.70
C PRO A 575 22.23 31.13 3.68
N ASP A 576 22.65 29.87 3.71
CA ASP A 576 23.52 29.22 2.72
C ASP A 576 22.74 28.09 2.03
N LEU A 577 22.32 28.34 0.79
CA LEU A 577 21.58 27.38 -0.03
C LEU A 577 22.48 26.60 -1.00
N SER A 578 23.81 26.74 -0.90
CA SER A 578 24.75 26.17 -1.90
C SER A 578 24.57 24.67 -2.10
N GLN A 579 24.34 23.92 -1.02
CA GLN A 579 24.08 22.48 -1.08
C GLN A 579 22.77 22.17 -1.81
N PHE A 580 21.70 22.89 -1.48
CA PHE A 580 20.37 22.70 -2.08
C PHE A 580 20.36 23.09 -3.57
N MET A 581 21.03 24.19 -3.93
CA MET A 581 21.15 24.67 -5.32
C MET A 581 22.02 23.78 -6.20
N ALA A 582 22.92 22.98 -5.62
CA ALA A 582 23.81 22.08 -6.35
C ALA A 582 23.29 20.63 -6.41
N ALA A 583 22.18 20.33 -5.74
CA ALA A 583 21.60 19.00 -5.68
C ALA A 583 21.00 18.59 -7.03
N LYS A 584 21.18 17.31 -7.38
CA LYS A 584 20.58 16.65 -8.55
C LYS A 584 19.20 16.05 -8.24
N ASP A 585 18.93 15.77 -6.97
CA ASP A 585 17.69 15.14 -6.52
C ASP A 585 17.49 15.43 -5.03
N PHE A 586 16.26 15.31 -4.54
CA PHE A 586 15.95 15.36 -3.12
C PHE A 586 14.90 14.32 -2.73
N LYS A 587 15.02 13.85 -1.50
CA LYS A 587 14.02 12.99 -0.86
C LYS A 587 13.81 13.39 0.59
N VAL A 588 12.64 13.09 1.12
CA VAL A 588 12.40 13.13 2.56
C VAL A 588 12.61 11.73 3.10
N HIS A 589 13.69 11.55 3.87
CA HIS A 589 13.98 10.33 4.58
C HIS A 589 13.26 10.33 5.92
N LEU A 590 12.36 9.36 6.10
CA LEU A 590 11.74 9.08 7.37
C LEU A 590 12.44 7.91 8.05
N SER A 591 12.73 8.06 9.34
CA SER A 591 13.42 7.05 10.14
C SER A 591 12.83 6.94 11.53
N ASN A 592 13.13 5.82 12.18
CA ASN A 592 12.68 5.48 13.53
C ASN A 592 11.16 5.63 13.71
N LEU A 593 10.41 5.34 12.65
CA LEU A 593 8.96 5.47 12.68
C LEU A 593 8.36 4.35 13.52
N GLN A 594 7.32 4.70 14.24
CA GLN A 594 6.52 3.77 15.01
C GLN A 594 5.05 4.07 14.79
N PHE A 595 4.27 3.05 14.45
CA PHE A 595 2.83 3.18 14.25
C PHE A 595 2.07 2.36 15.28
N GLU A 596 0.95 2.88 15.75
CA GLU A 596 -0.12 2.10 16.36
C GLU A 596 -1.04 1.63 15.23
N LEU A 597 -1.13 0.31 15.04
CA LEU A 597 -2.05 -0.34 14.12
C LEU A 597 -3.27 -0.77 14.93
N THR A 598 -4.46 -0.32 14.54
CA THR A 598 -5.73 -0.67 15.20
C THR A 598 -6.67 -1.32 14.20
N SER A 599 -7.38 -2.38 14.59
CA SER A 599 -8.38 -2.99 13.73
C SER A 599 -9.52 -2.01 13.46
N THR A 600 -9.96 -1.90 12.19
CA THR A 600 -11.14 -1.08 11.82
C THR A 600 -12.45 -1.62 12.40
N ILE A 601 -12.42 -2.86 12.89
CA ILE A 601 -13.59 -3.63 13.31
C ILE A 601 -13.71 -3.66 14.83
N ASP A 602 -12.59 -3.81 15.53
CA ASP A 602 -12.52 -3.91 16.98
C ASP A 602 -11.32 -3.11 17.48
N GLU A 603 -11.61 -1.90 17.96
CA GLU A 603 -10.63 -0.92 18.45
C GLU A 603 -9.77 -1.41 19.62
N ASN A 604 -10.18 -2.49 20.29
CA ASN A 604 -9.39 -3.10 21.36
C ASN A 604 -8.25 -3.99 20.82
N ILE A 605 -8.28 -4.32 19.53
CA ILE A 605 -7.19 -5.02 18.85
C ILE A 605 -6.25 -3.96 18.27
N SER A 606 -5.16 -3.71 18.99
CA SER A 606 -4.11 -2.81 18.56
C SER A 606 -2.72 -3.37 18.81
N VAL A 607 -1.75 -2.94 18.01
CA VAL A 607 -0.33 -3.26 18.19
C VAL A 607 0.53 -2.07 17.79
N THR A 608 1.64 -1.91 18.48
CA THR A 608 2.65 -0.93 18.08
C THR A 608 3.74 -1.61 17.27
N THR A 609 4.13 -1.02 16.13
CA THR A 609 5.24 -1.52 15.30
C THR A 609 6.59 -1.29 15.99
N SER A 610 7.66 -1.91 15.46
CA SER A 610 9.02 -1.54 15.88
C SER A 610 9.32 -0.07 15.58
N ASP A 611 10.26 0.49 16.35
CA ASP A 611 10.75 1.87 16.28
C ASP A 611 11.93 2.03 15.32
N ASN A 612 12.09 1.10 14.37
CA ASN A 612 13.17 1.06 13.39
C ASN A 612 12.66 1.14 11.95
N LEU A 613 11.37 1.44 11.75
CA LEU A 613 10.81 1.57 10.41
C LEU A 613 11.37 2.83 9.75
N SER A 614 11.83 2.67 8.52
CA SER A 614 12.33 3.79 7.72
C SER A 614 11.71 3.74 6.32
N PHE A 615 11.37 4.92 5.78
CA PHE A 615 10.81 5.09 4.44
C PHE A 615 11.45 6.29 3.77
N ASP A 616 11.70 6.18 2.47
CA ASP A 616 12.09 7.31 1.64
C ASP A 616 10.89 7.79 0.83
N PHE A 617 10.63 9.10 0.88
CA PHE A 617 9.79 9.77 -0.10
C PHE A 617 10.67 10.46 -1.12
N VAL A 618 10.85 9.76 -2.24
CA VAL A 618 11.56 10.29 -3.39
C VAL A 618 10.56 11.08 -4.23
N PHE A 619 10.93 12.31 -4.57
CA PHE A 619 10.10 13.20 -5.39
C PHE A 619 10.52 13.18 -6.87
N SER A 620 11.41 12.25 -7.24
CA SER A 620 11.82 12.03 -8.61
C SER A 620 10.71 11.35 -9.40
N ASP A 621 10.40 11.87 -10.59
CA ASP A 621 9.71 11.13 -11.62
C ASP A 621 10.64 9.98 -12.08
N LEU A 622 10.13 8.75 -12.00
CA LEU A 622 10.83 7.52 -12.43
C LEU A 622 11.46 7.63 -13.82
#